data_AF-A0A8H7TN10-F1
#
_entry.id   AF-A0A8H7TN10-F1
#
_cell.length_a   1.000
_cell.length_b   1.000
_cell.length_c   1.000
_cell.angle_alpha   90.00
_cell.angle_beta   90.00
_cell.angle_gamma   90.00
#
_symmetry.space_group_name_H-M   'P 1'
#
loop_
_entity.id
_entity.type
_entity.pdbx_description
1 polymer ?
#
loop_
_entity_poly.entity_id
_entity_poly.type
_entity_poly.pdbx_seq_one_letter_code
_entity_poly.pdbx_strand_id
1 'polypeptide(L)'
;MSRKQIDSRIGALIDNAVQEKKRSFFVVVGDQQAKDVIVNLHFIMSRKNIKQNKSVLWAYKNKLLGFTSHRKKREAKIKKEIKKGIREANSEDAFELFVSLHNIRYTYYKETDKILGQTFGMCILQDFEAITPNILARTIETVEGGGMVIMLLKGMNSLKQLYNLSMDVHSRYRTEAHHDVVARFNERFLLSLGSCESLSGHR
;
A
#
# COMPACT_ATOMS: atom_id res chain seq x y z
N MET A 1 -12.98 19.64 7.41
CA MET A 1 -11.66 19.34 6.79
C MET A 1 -11.51 20.18 5.54
N SER A 2 -10.43 20.96 5.43
CA SER A 2 -10.15 21.79 4.24
C SER A 2 -9.96 20.89 3.02
N ARG A 3 -10.78 21.09 1.97
CA ARG A 3 -10.67 20.37 0.71
C ARG A 3 -9.38 20.83 0.01
N LYS A 4 -8.27 20.12 0.23
CA LYS A 4 -7.03 20.39 -0.49
C LYS A 4 -7.13 19.79 -1.88
N GLN A 5 -6.78 20.58 -2.89
CA GLN A 5 -6.73 20.11 -4.26
C GLN A 5 -5.63 19.05 -4.37
N ILE A 6 -5.99 17.89 -4.93
CA ILE A 6 -5.03 16.84 -5.24
C ILE A 6 -4.14 17.35 -6.38
N ASP A 7 -2.84 17.11 -6.27
CA ASP A 7 -1.87 17.44 -7.30
C ASP A 7 -2.25 16.78 -8.63
N SER A 8 -2.31 17.56 -9.71
CA SER A 8 -2.73 17.10 -11.04
C SER A 8 -1.83 16.00 -11.60
N ARG A 9 -0.57 15.92 -11.15
CA ARG A 9 0.40 14.89 -11.57
C ARG A 9 -0.07 13.48 -11.23
N ILE A 10 -0.82 13.30 -10.14
CA ILE A 10 -1.30 11.98 -9.71
C ILE A 10 -2.37 11.47 -10.66
N GLY A 11 -3.34 12.33 -11.01
CA GLY A 11 -4.38 11.99 -11.98
C GLY A 11 -3.78 11.69 -13.35
N ALA A 12 -2.86 12.54 -13.82
CA ALA A 12 -2.17 12.36 -15.10
C ALA A 12 -1.36 11.06 -15.14
N LEU A 13 -0.64 10.71 -14.07
CA LEU A 13 0.12 9.47 -14.00
C LEU A 13 -0.79 8.23 -14.11
N ILE A 14 -1.93 8.24 -13.40
CA ILE A 14 -2.90 7.14 -13.46
C ILE A 14 -3.49 7.04 -14.87
N ASP A 15 -3.85 8.17 -15.48
CA ASP A 15 -4.38 8.20 -16.84
C ASP A 15 -3.39 7.61 -17.86
N ASN A 16 -2.13 8.06 -17.81
CA ASN A 16 -1.07 7.58 -18.70
C ASN A 16 -0.80 6.09 -18.47
N ALA A 17 -0.76 5.65 -17.21
CA ALA A 17 -0.54 4.23 -16.87
C ALA A 17 -1.65 3.34 -17.48
N VAL A 18 -2.90 3.77 -17.38
CA VAL A 18 -4.04 3.03 -17.95
C VAL A 18 -3.99 3.02 -19.48
N GLN A 19 -3.69 4.15 -20.12
CA GLN A 19 -3.63 4.26 -21.59
C GLN A 19 -2.48 3.43 -22.18
N GLU A 20 -1.29 3.53 -21.59
CA GLU A 20 -0.09 2.83 -22.06
C GLU A 20 0.01 1.39 -21.53
N LYS A 21 -0.97 0.93 -20.73
CA LYS A 21 -0.96 -0.36 -20.02
C LYS A 21 0.30 -0.56 -19.17
N LYS A 22 0.85 0.52 -18.62
CA LYS A 22 1.99 0.50 -17.70
C LYS A 22 1.50 0.41 -16.25
N ARG A 23 2.33 -0.14 -15.36
CA ARG A 23 2.05 -0.16 -13.92
C ARG A 23 2.49 1.15 -13.31
N SER A 24 1.62 1.80 -12.54
CA SER A 24 1.98 2.98 -11.76
C SER A 24 2.48 2.56 -10.37
N PHE A 25 3.47 3.29 -9.85
CA PHE A 25 4.00 3.05 -8.51
C PHE A 25 3.83 4.32 -7.67
N PHE A 26 3.36 4.15 -6.43
CA PHE A 26 3.17 5.23 -5.47
C PHE A 26 3.83 4.87 -4.14
N VAL A 27 4.55 5.83 -3.56
CA VAL A 27 5.07 5.73 -2.21
C VAL A 27 4.35 6.73 -1.33
N VAL A 28 3.71 6.22 -0.27
CA VAL A 28 2.96 7.03 0.69
C VAL A 28 3.70 7.03 2.01
N VAL A 29 4.07 8.23 2.47
CA VAL A 29 4.84 8.44 3.70
C VAL A 29 3.91 8.88 4.81
N GLY A 30 3.96 8.20 5.96
CA GLY A 30 3.25 8.60 7.18
C GLY A 30 2.06 7.73 7.55
N ASP A 31 1.71 7.76 8.84
CA ASP A 31 0.82 6.77 9.48
C ASP A 31 -0.65 7.16 9.45
N GLN A 32 -0.94 8.45 9.66
CA GLN A 32 -2.30 8.93 9.89
C GLN A 32 -3.12 9.06 8.61
N GLN A 33 -2.48 9.38 7.48
CA GLN A 33 -3.15 9.71 6.22
C GLN A 33 -3.07 8.59 5.17
N ALA A 34 -2.30 7.52 5.43
CA ALA A 34 -2.12 6.44 4.48
C ALA A 34 -3.44 5.78 4.05
N LYS A 35 -4.39 5.63 4.99
CA LYS A 35 -5.71 5.06 4.72
C LYS A 35 -6.52 5.93 3.75
N ASP A 36 -6.58 7.23 4.01
CA ASP A 36 -7.31 8.18 3.18
C ASP A 36 -6.72 8.26 1.77
N VAL A 37 -5.38 8.25 1.67
CA VAL A 37 -4.67 8.26 0.39
C VAL A 37 -4.98 7.00 -0.42
N ILE A 38 -4.97 5.81 0.20
CA ILE A 38 -5.34 4.54 -0.47
C ILE A 38 -6.77 4.63 -1.04
N VAL A 39 -7.72 5.11 -0.23
CA VAL A 39 -9.13 5.21 -0.66
C VAL A 39 -9.26 6.19 -1.83
N ASN A 40 -8.60 7.34 -1.75
CA ASN A 40 -8.63 8.35 -2.80
C ASN A 40 -8.00 7.84 -4.10
N LEU A 41 -6.84 7.18 -4.03
CA LEU A 41 -6.17 6.59 -5.20
C LEU A 41 -7.03 5.51 -5.85
N HIS A 42 -7.62 4.62 -5.05
CA HIS A 42 -8.53 3.60 -5.57
C HIS A 42 -9.76 4.20 -6.24
N PHE A 43 -10.32 5.26 -5.64
CA PHE A 43 -11.46 5.99 -6.22
C PHE A 43 -11.11 6.64 -7.56
N ILE A 44 -9.94 7.28 -7.66
CA ILE A 44 -9.46 7.88 -8.91
C ILE A 44 -9.30 6.79 -9.98
N MET A 45 -8.57 5.71 -9.67
CA MET A 45 -8.39 4.57 -10.58
C MET A 45 -9.72 3.99 -11.07
N SER A 46 -10.65 3.75 -10.15
CA SER A 46 -11.97 3.18 -10.46
C SER A 46 -12.83 4.08 -11.37
N ARG A 47 -12.62 5.40 -11.32
CA ARG A 47 -13.32 6.36 -12.20
C ARG A 47 -12.72 6.40 -13.60
N LYS A 48 -11.42 6.20 -13.75
CA LYS A 48 -10.73 6.33 -15.04
C LYS A 48 -10.97 5.16 -15.97
N ASN A 49 -11.15 3.94 -15.44
CA ASN A 49 -11.44 2.78 -16.26
C ASN A 49 -12.44 1.82 -15.59
N ILE A 50 -13.68 1.83 -16.07
CA ILE A 50 -14.76 0.99 -15.53
C ILE A 50 -14.50 -0.50 -15.79
N LYS A 51 -13.79 -0.83 -16.89
CA LYS A 51 -13.52 -2.21 -17.32
C LYS A 51 -12.31 -2.85 -16.61
N GLN A 52 -11.54 -2.06 -15.86
CA GLN A 52 -10.32 -2.52 -15.21
C GLN A 52 -10.63 -3.44 -14.02
N ASN A 53 -9.71 -4.36 -13.71
CA ASN A 53 -9.84 -5.22 -12.54
C ASN A 53 -9.83 -4.35 -11.28
N LYS A 54 -10.83 -4.54 -10.42
CA LYS A 54 -10.99 -3.79 -9.16
C LYS A 54 -10.58 -4.61 -7.94
N SER A 55 -9.99 -5.79 -8.15
CA SER A 55 -9.47 -6.59 -7.06
C SER A 55 -8.21 -5.93 -6.48
N VAL A 56 -8.12 -5.97 -5.16
CA VAL A 56 -7.03 -5.36 -4.40
C VAL A 56 -6.26 -6.45 -3.67
N LEU A 57 -4.95 -6.49 -3.85
CA LEU A 57 -4.05 -7.28 -3.04
C LEU A 57 -3.55 -6.43 -1.88
N TRP A 58 -3.74 -6.89 -0.64
CA TRP A 58 -3.18 -6.28 0.56
C TRP A 58 -2.16 -7.21 1.19
N ALA A 59 -0.88 -6.87 1.04
CA ALA A 59 0.23 -7.64 1.58
C ALA A 59 0.82 -6.97 2.82
N TYR A 60 1.00 -7.74 3.88
CA TYR A 60 1.43 -7.26 5.20
C TYR A 60 2.28 -8.30 5.93
N LYS A 61 3.08 -7.85 6.91
CA LYS A 61 3.98 -8.72 7.67
C LYS A 61 3.21 -9.55 8.70
N ASN A 62 2.60 -8.85 9.68
CA ASN A 62 2.02 -9.48 10.87
C ASN A 62 0.62 -8.96 11.18
N LYS A 63 0.44 -7.63 11.24
CA LYS A 63 -0.82 -6.99 11.64
C LYS A 63 -1.24 -5.95 10.60
N LEU A 64 -2.54 -5.88 10.33
CA LEU A 64 -3.13 -4.84 9.49
C LEU A 64 -3.14 -3.49 10.21
N LEU A 65 -3.33 -2.39 9.46
CA LEU A 65 -3.35 -1.00 9.96
C LEU A 65 -4.55 -0.68 10.89
N GLY A 66 -4.62 -1.32 12.06
CA GLY A 66 -5.67 -1.05 13.05
C GLY A 66 -7.07 -1.51 12.63
N PHE A 67 -7.18 -2.43 11.67
CA PHE A 67 -8.44 -3.06 11.27
C PHE A 67 -8.29 -4.59 11.20
N THR A 68 -9.42 -5.30 11.10
CA THR A 68 -9.44 -6.76 10.91
C THR A 68 -9.91 -7.11 9.51
N SER A 69 -9.25 -8.07 8.86
CA SER A 69 -9.67 -8.62 7.57
C SER A 69 -11.03 -9.30 7.63
N HIS A 70 -11.44 -9.82 8.80
CA HIS A 70 -12.69 -10.54 8.98
C HIS A 70 -13.90 -9.59 8.94
N ARG A 71 -14.66 -9.62 7.83
CA ARG A 71 -15.85 -8.80 7.61
C ARG A 71 -16.87 -8.88 8.75
N LYS A 72 -17.25 -10.10 9.18
CA LYS A 72 -18.20 -10.31 10.29
C LYS A 72 -17.72 -9.67 11.61
N LYS A 73 -16.41 -9.74 11.90
CA LYS A 73 -15.84 -9.11 13.11
C LYS A 73 -15.90 -7.58 13.03
N ARG A 74 -15.69 -7.00 11.84
CA ARG A 74 -15.85 -5.54 11.62
C ARG A 74 -17.29 -5.11 11.81
N GLU A 75 -18.24 -5.77 11.14
CA GLU A 75 -19.67 -5.46 11.25
C GLU A 75 -20.15 -5.55 12.71
N ALA A 76 -19.72 -6.57 13.45
CA ALA A 76 -20.04 -6.71 14.88
C ALA A 76 -19.45 -5.58 15.74
N LYS A 77 -18.22 -5.13 15.44
CA LYS A 77 -17.58 -4.00 16.14
C LYS A 77 -18.37 -2.71 15.89
N ILE A 78 -18.72 -2.41 14.64
CA ILE A 78 -19.49 -1.21 14.26
C ILE A 78 -20.86 -1.22 14.94
N LYS A 79 -21.60 -2.33 14.89
CA LYS A 79 -22.89 -2.47 15.58
C LYS A 79 -22.78 -2.23 17.09
N LYS A 80 -21.68 -2.69 17.71
CA LYS A 80 -21.43 -2.48 19.15
C LYS A 80 -21.13 -1.02 19.47
N GLU A 81 -20.41 -0.30 18.61
CA GLU A 81 -20.12 1.12 18.77
C GLU A 81 -21.36 2.00 18.59
N ILE A 82 -22.22 1.67 17.61
CA ILE A 82 -23.53 2.32 17.42
C ILE A 82 -24.41 2.09 18.65
N LYS A 83 -24.51 0.85 19.14
CA LYS A 83 -25.30 0.54 20.35
C LYS A 83 -24.79 1.27 21.60
N LYS A 84 -23.51 1.61 21.65
CA LYS A 84 -22.90 2.38 22.75
C LYS A 84 -23.03 3.90 22.58
N GLY A 85 -23.59 4.39 21.48
CA GLY A 85 -23.72 5.82 21.19
C GLY A 85 -22.39 6.52 20.91
N ILE A 86 -21.30 5.78 20.63
CA ILE A 86 -19.98 6.35 20.30
C ILE A 86 -19.97 6.86 18.85
N ARG A 87 -20.85 6.30 18.01
CA ARG A 87 -20.88 6.52 16.56
C ARG A 87 -22.31 6.63 16.06
N GLU A 88 -22.57 7.57 15.15
CA GLU A 88 -23.86 7.70 14.48
C GLU A 88 -24.07 6.59 13.45
N ALA A 89 -25.30 6.11 13.32
CA ALA A 89 -25.65 4.96 12.47
C ALA A 89 -25.26 5.11 10.98
N ASN A 90 -25.16 6.35 10.49
CA ASN A 90 -24.82 6.66 9.09
C ASN A 90 -23.42 7.26 8.92
N SER A 91 -22.62 7.35 9.98
CA SER A 91 -21.26 7.88 9.90
C SER A 91 -20.28 6.78 9.48
N GLU A 92 -20.26 6.42 8.19
CA GLU A 92 -19.27 5.47 7.69
C GLU A 92 -17.94 6.16 7.33
N ASP A 93 -16.84 5.69 7.93
CA ASP A 93 -15.49 6.08 7.53
C ASP A 93 -15.23 5.57 6.11
N ALA A 94 -14.66 6.42 5.25
CA ALA A 94 -14.41 6.11 3.85
C ALA A 94 -13.50 4.88 3.69
N PHE A 95 -12.55 4.70 4.61
CA PHE A 95 -11.70 3.50 4.64
C PHE A 95 -12.48 2.24 5.02
N GLU A 96 -13.38 2.30 5.99
CA GLU A 96 -14.21 1.15 6.35
C GLU A 96 -15.12 0.72 5.21
N LEU A 97 -15.71 1.69 4.50
CA LEU A 97 -16.49 1.45 3.30
C LEU A 97 -15.64 0.78 2.21
N PHE A 98 -14.42 1.28 1.97
CA PHE A 98 -13.47 0.69 1.03
C PHE A 98 -13.20 -0.79 1.35
N VAL A 99 -12.83 -1.10 2.59
CA VAL A 99 -12.49 -2.48 3.03
C VAL A 99 -13.73 -3.41 3.04
N SER A 100 -14.94 -2.86 3.07
CA SER A 100 -16.19 -3.63 3.12
C SER A 100 -16.81 -3.91 1.75
N LEU A 101 -16.72 -2.95 0.83
CA LEU A 101 -17.31 -3.04 -0.51
C LEU A 101 -16.41 -3.75 -1.53
N HIS A 102 -15.10 -3.59 -1.41
CA HIS A 102 -14.17 -4.06 -2.44
C HIS A 102 -13.70 -5.49 -2.17
N ASN A 103 -13.36 -6.20 -3.25
CA ASN A 103 -12.78 -7.52 -3.17
C ASN A 103 -11.29 -7.41 -2.84
N ILE A 104 -10.95 -7.55 -1.56
CA ILE A 104 -9.58 -7.45 -1.06
C ILE A 104 -9.04 -8.83 -0.68
N ARG A 105 -7.98 -9.25 -1.37
CA ARG A 105 -7.18 -10.42 -1.01
C ARG A 105 -6.12 -10.02 0.01
N TYR A 106 -6.23 -10.54 1.23
CA TYR A 106 -5.22 -10.36 2.28
C TYR A 106 -4.19 -11.48 2.23
N THR A 107 -2.91 -11.12 2.19
CA THR A 107 -1.81 -12.09 2.11
C THR A 107 -0.67 -11.67 3.05
N TYR A 108 -0.13 -12.64 3.79
CA TYR A 108 1.10 -12.41 4.55
C TYR A 108 2.30 -12.38 3.62
N TYR A 109 3.33 -11.59 3.94
CA TYR A 109 4.57 -11.57 3.15
C TYR A 109 5.25 -12.93 3.02
N LYS A 110 5.13 -13.78 4.04
CA LYS A 110 5.62 -15.17 4.03
C LYS A 110 4.81 -16.13 3.13
N GLU A 111 3.67 -15.69 2.61
CA GLU A 111 2.72 -16.49 1.83
C GLU A 111 2.45 -15.87 0.44
N THR A 112 3.37 -15.04 -0.07
CA THR A 112 3.26 -14.38 -1.38
C THR A 112 3.50 -15.31 -2.56
N ASP A 113 3.94 -16.55 -2.31
CA ASP A 113 3.90 -17.65 -3.27
C ASP A 113 2.47 -18.03 -3.67
N LYS A 114 1.49 -17.92 -2.75
CA LYS A 114 0.10 -18.32 -2.99
C LYS A 114 -0.69 -17.39 -3.92
N ILE A 115 -0.14 -16.23 -4.23
CA ILE A 115 -0.77 -15.24 -5.11
C ILE A 115 -0.22 -15.30 -6.54
N LEU A 116 0.80 -16.13 -6.80
CA LEU A 116 1.30 -16.35 -8.15
C LEU A 116 0.20 -16.91 -9.05
N GLY A 117 0.13 -16.42 -10.29
CA GLY A 117 -0.93 -16.76 -11.24
C GLY A 117 -2.27 -16.04 -11.00
N GLN A 118 -2.39 -15.21 -9.96
CA GLN A 118 -3.51 -14.30 -9.78
C GLN A 118 -3.15 -12.91 -10.30
N THR A 119 -4.16 -12.19 -10.77
CA THR A 119 -4.01 -10.83 -11.30
C THR A 119 -4.87 -9.86 -10.50
N PHE A 120 -4.26 -8.76 -10.07
CA PHE A 120 -4.89 -7.69 -9.29
C PHE A 120 -4.80 -6.35 -10.01
N GLY A 121 -5.80 -5.50 -9.81
CA GLY A 121 -5.77 -4.12 -10.30
C GLY A 121 -4.91 -3.22 -9.42
N MET A 122 -4.93 -3.46 -8.11
CA MET A 122 -4.20 -2.67 -7.12
C MET A 122 -3.46 -3.59 -6.15
N CYS A 123 -2.21 -3.27 -5.84
CA CYS A 123 -1.42 -3.91 -4.79
C CYS A 123 -1.02 -2.90 -3.71
N ILE A 124 -1.24 -3.22 -2.45
CA ILE A 124 -0.88 -2.42 -1.28
C ILE A 124 0.17 -3.20 -0.48
N LEU A 125 1.34 -2.60 -0.32
CA LEU A 125 2.48 -3.09 0.44
C LEU A 125 2.60 -2.28 1.73
N GLN A 126 2.25 -2.91 2.87
CA GLN A 126 2.08 -2.19 4.12
C GLN A 126 3.38 -1.91 4.91
N ASP A 127 4.29 -2.88 5.01
CA ASP A 127 5.41 -2.82 5.94
C ASP A 127 6.74 -2.95 5.18
N PHE A 128 7.31 -1.83 4.74
CA PHE A 128 8.52 -1.81 3.90
C PHE A 128 9.71 -2.51 4.53
N GLU A 129 9.88 -2.44 5.86
CA GLU A 129 11.01 -3.06 6.57
C GLU A 129 11.11 -4.59 6.39
N ALA A 130 9.98 -5.22 6.05
CA ALA A 130 9.86 -6.66 5.89
C ALA A 130 9.89 -7.12 4.42
N ILE A 131 9.90 -6.19 3.47
CA ILE A 131 9.87 -6.50 2.05
C ILE A 131 11.26 -6.95 1.61
N THR A 132 11.35 -8.12 1.02
CA THR A 132 12.56 -8.57 0.32
C THR A 132 12.40 -8.33 -1.18
N PRO A 133 13.50 -8.28 -1.97
CA PRO A 133 13.41 -8.14 -3.43
C PRO A 133 12.50 -9.19 -4.09
N ASN A 134 12.53 -10.42 -3.58
CA ASN A 134 11.69 -11.52 -4.07
C ASN A 134 10.21 -11.27 -3.77
N ILE A 135 9.87 -10.80 -2.57
CA ILE A 135 8.48 -10.42 -2.23
C ILE A 135 8.01 -9.30 -3.15
N LEU A 136 8.84 -8.26 -3.32
CA LEU A 136 8.54 -7.12 -4.17
C LEU A 136 8.25 -7.57 -5.61
N ALA A 137 9.14 -8.38 -6.19
CA ALA A 137 8.97 -8.91 -7.54
C ALA A 137 7.66 -9.68 -7.71
N ARG A 138 7.37 -10.65 -6.83
CA ARG A 138 6.13 -11.45 -6.89
C ARG A 138 4.88 -10.59 -6.79
N THR A 139 4.86 -9.63 -5.88
CA THR A 139 3.69 -8.76 -5.70
C THR A 139 3.47 -7.82 -6.89
N ILE A 140 4.53 -7.21 -7.44
CA ILE A 140 4.43 -6.32 -8.59
C ILE A 140 4.03 -7.09 -9.86
N GLU A 141 4.53 -8.31 -10.03
CA GLU A 141 4.19 -9.18 -11.17
C GLU A 141 2.70 -9.48 -11.25
N THR A 142 2.05 -9.70 -10.09
CA THR A 142 0.60 -9.97 -10.02
C THR A 142 -0.27 -8.75 -10.32
N VAL A 143 0.29 -7.56 -10.51
CA VAL A 143 -0.48 -6.37 -10.90
C VAL A 143 -0.62 -6.31 -12.41
N GLU A 144 -1.81 -6.02 -12.91
CA GLU A 144 -2.03 -5.87 -14.36
C GLU A 144 -1.48 -4.56 -14.94
N GLY A 145 -1.32 -4.51 -16.25
CA GLY A 145 -1.02 -3.26 -16.96
C GLY A 145 -2.16 -2.24 -16.77
N GLY A 146 -1.80 -0.99 -16.46
CA GLY A 146 -2.73 0.04 -16.00
C GLY A 146 -3.02 -0.01 -14.51
N GLY A 147 -2.58 -1.06 -13.81
CA GLY A 147 -2.73 -1.21 -12.37
C GLY A 147 -1.81 -0.30 -11.56
N MET A 148 -1.97 -0.38 -10.24
CA MET A 148 -1.29 0.48 -9.29
C MET A 148 -0.66 -0.32 -8.15
N VAL A 149 0.59 0.00 -7.83
CA VAL A 149 1.31 -0.49 -6.65
C VAL A 149 1.46 0.66 -5.66
N ILE A 150 1.02 0.47 -4.43
CA ILE A 150 1.13 1.44 -3.33
C ILE A 150 2.03 0.85 -2.26
N MET A 151 3.11 1.54 -1.93
CA MET A 151 4.01 1.20 -0.84
C MET A 151 3.88 2.19 0.30
N LEU A 152 3.64 1.68 1.51
CA LEU A 152 3.50 2.50 2.71
C LEU A 152 4.82 2.53 3.47
N LEU A 153 5.24 3.74 3.84
CA LEU A 153 6.40 3.99 4.69
C LEU A 153 5.92 4.49 6.05
N LYS A 154 5.74 3.52 6.97
CA LYS A 154 5.23 3.75 8.32
C LYS A 154 6.33 4.25 9.25
N GLY A 155 6.02 5.16 10.17
CA GLY A 155 6.93 5.68 11.17
C GLY A 155 8.01 6.61 10.60
N MET A 156 7.82 7.08 9.37
CA MET A 156 8.76 7.92 8.66
C MET A 156 8.11 9.24 8.29
N ASN A 157 8.87 10.32 8.46
CA ASN A 157 8.46 11.69 8.09
C ASN A 157 9.04 12.10 6.73
N SER A 158 10.00 11.35 6.18
CA SER A 158 10.54 11.61 4.84
C SER A 158 11.16 10.37 4.19
N LEU A 159 11.16 10.35 2.85
CA LEU A 159 11.88 9.36 2.05
C LEU A 159 13.38 9.30 2.36
N LYS A 160 13.99 10.40 2.82
CA LYS A 160 15.40 10.43 3.21
C LYS A 160 15.71 9.52 4.39
N GLN A 161 14.74 9.30 5.30
CA GLN A 161 14.91 8.37 6.42
C GLN A 161 15.00 6.91 5.95
N LEU A 162 14.63 6.61 4.68
CA LEU A 162 14.67 5.26 4.14
C LEU A 162 16.11 4.76 3.96
N TYR A 163 17.07 5.66 3.69
CA TYR A 163 18.48 5.32 3.53
C TYR A 163 19.04 4.60 4.74
N ASN A 164 18.65 5.03 5.94
CA ASN A 164 19.17 4.52 7.20
C ASN A 164 18.24 3.47 7.83
N LEU A 165 17.18 3.04 7.13
CA LEU A 165 16.22 2.12 7.69
C LEU A 165 16.83 0.71 7.82
N SER A 166 16.78 0.15 9.02
CA SER A 166 17.18 -1.23 9.25
C SER A 166 16.05 -2.16 8.81
N MET A 167 16.29 -2.96 7.76
CA MET A 167 15.36 -4.01 7.33
C MET A 167 15.46 -5.24 8.24
N ASP A 168 14.40 -6.05 8.30
CA ASP A 168 14.39 -7.31 9.07
C ASP A 168 15.50 -8.28 8.62
N VAL A 169 15.88 -8.24 7.35
CA VAL A 169 16.97 -9.06 6.84
C VAL A 169 18.30 -8.69 7.48
N HIS A 170 18.52 -7.41 7.81
CA HIS A 170 19.76 -6.94 8.44
C HIS A 170 19.93 -7.51 9.85
N SER A 171 18.85 -7.80 10.57
CA SER A 171 18.95 -8.38 11.92
C SER A 171 19.53 -9.80 11.89
N ARG A 172 19.40 -10.54 10.78
CA ARG A 172 20.01 -11.87 10.60
C ARG A 172 21.51 -11.82 10.32
N TYR A 173 22.02 -10.68 9.86
CA TYR A 173 23.43 -10.47 9.52
C TYR A 173 24.21 -9.72 10.59
N ARG A 174 23.56 -9.30 11.69
CA ARG A 174 24.23 -8.77 12.88
C ARG A 174 24.73 -9.95 13.72
N THR A 175 26.04 -10.10 13.82
CA THR A 175 26.71 -10.98 14.78
C THR A 175 27.45 -10.14 15.82
N GLU A 176 27.83 -10.72 16.95
CA GLU A 176 28.62 -10.04 17.99
C GLU A 176 29.96 -9.49 17.46
N ALA A 177 30.46 -9.99 16.33
CA ALA A 177 31.70 -9.54 15.68
C ALA A 177 31.48 -8.55 14.52
N HIS A 178 30.26 -8.41 13.99
CA HIS A 178 29.94 -7.51 12.88
C HIS A 178 28.66 -6.72 13.17
N HIS A 179 28.82 -5.51 13.71
CA HIS A 179 27.71 -4.62 14.03
C HIS A 179 27.21 -3.80 12.83
N ASP A 180 28.12 -3.42 11.91
CA ASP A 180 27.80 -2.53 10.79
C ASP A 180 27.27 -3.29 9.57
N VAL A 181 25.95 -3.48 9.54
CA VAL A 181 25.24 -3.96 8.36
C VAL A 181 24.78 -2.75 7.53
N VAL A 182 25.41 -2.54 6.37
CA VAL A 182 25.06 -1.46 5.44
C VAL A 182 23.83 -1.84 4.62
N ALA A 183 22.79 -1.01 4.66
CA ALA A 183 21.52 -1.18 3.98
C ALA A 183 21.57 -0.89 2.45
N ARG A 184 22.47 -1.56 1.71
CA ARG A 184 22.70 -1.32 0.27
C ARG A 184 21.45 -1.48 -0.61
N PHE A 185 20.51 -2.34 -0.19
CA PHE A 185 19.25 -2.49 -0.91
C PHE A 185 18.41 -1.21 -0.84
N ASN A 186 18.29 -0.58 0.33
CA ASN A 186 17.49 0.63 0.50
C ASN A 186 18.06 1.79 -0.32
N GLU A 187 19.38 1.93 -0.34
CA GLU A 187 20.08 2.92 -1.16
C GLU A 187 19.78 2.72 -2.66
N ARG A 188 19.97 1.50 -3.16
CA ARG A 188 19.69 1.15 -4.56
C ARG A 188 18.21 1.30 -4.91
N PHE A 189 17.33 0.92 -4.00
CA PHE A 189 15.88 1.03 -4.17
C PHE A 189 15.48 2.50 -4.30
N LEU A 190 15.97 3.39 -3.43
CA LEU A 190 15.71 4.83 -3.55
C LEU A 190 16.27 5.44 -4.82
N LEU A 191 17.49 5.07 -5.21
CA LEU A 191 18.07 5.51 -6.47
C LEU A 191 17.21 5.05 -7.66
N SER A 192 16.76 3.80 -7.64
CA SER A 192 15.88 3.25 -8.68
C SER A 192 14.51 3.94 -8.72
N LEU A 193 13.99 4.35 -7.57
CA LEU A 193 12.77 5.16 -7.47
C LEU A 193 12.99 6.55 -8.07
N GLY A 194 14.12 7.20 -7.79
CA GLY A 194 14.47 8.51 -8.35
C GLY A 194 14.64 8.51 -9.88
N SER A 195 15.07 7.38 -10.46
CA SER A 195 15.18 7.20 -11.91
C SER A 195 13.91 6.67 -12.59
N CYS A 196 12.86 6.36 -11.84
CA CYS A 196 11.64 5.76 -12.38
C CYS A 196 10.68 6.84 -12.91
N GLU A 197 10.54 6.93 -14.23
CA GLU A 197 9.63 7.90 -14.89
C GLU A 197 8.15 7.68 -14.57
N SER A 198 7.78 6.48 -14.11
CA SER A 198 6.39 6.10 -13.76
C SER A 198 6.08 6.22 -12.25
N LEU A 199 6.93 6.91 -11.48
CA LEU A 199 6.78 7.12 -10.05
C LEU A 199 6.26 8.54 -9.74
N SER A 200 5.21 8.66 -8.94
CA SER A 200 4.80 9.93 -8.32
C SER A 200 4.94 9.85 -6.80
N GLY A 201 5.77 10.73 -6.23
CA GLY A 201 5.91 10.90 -4.78
C GLY A 201 5.05 12.06 -4.26
N HIS A 202 4.16 11.80 -3.31
CA HIS A 202 3.45 12.85 -2.57
C HIS A 202 4.12 13.07 -1.22
N ARG A 203 4.44 14.34 -0.89
CA ARG A 203 4.70 14.78 0.48
C ARG A 203 3.41 15.17 1.18
#